data_AF-A0A368URR0-F1
#
_entry.id   AF-A0A368URR0-F1
#
_cell.length_a   1.000
_cell.length_b   1.000
_cell.length_c   1.000
_cell.angle_alpha   90.00
_cell.angle_beta   90.00
_cell.angle_gamma   90.00
#
_symmetry.space_group_name_H-M   'P 1'
#
loop_
_entity.id
_entity.type
_entity.pdbx_description
1 polymer ?
#
loop_
_entity_poly.entity_id
_entity_poly.type
_entity_poly.pdbx_seq_one_letter_code
_entity_poly.pdbx_strand_id
1 'polypeptide(L)'
;MSNKPTVFIASSSEAISVAEAVHIKLEQELRVRLWENAFDLSSVTITTLIDKTKEADYSVFVFHPDDKSIIRDKEYSAVRDNVILELGMFIGALGLEKCFILVPKSAETAFRLPTDLAGVTASFYDDQEENLSDAVTGSCAKIKQVIKKLESQKSKTESTSEIDLLKRQLNHTQSQIWSLGHDVQRAQEQAQQLQESIKHHFFTVAKPATPAEIKAWEDGAKESYLKEVKIRDHNVYFVDRDVIIPPLHGANSISVIVAKEAKIYGIDKWSHNSIYYMDGYRTDARV
;
A
#
# COMPACT_ATOMS: atom_id res chain seq x y z
N MET A 1 -25.33 11.25 -31.41
CA MET A 1 -24.67 9.96 -31.68
C MET A 1 -24.67 9.17 -30.38
N SER A 2 -25.23 7.96 -30.35
CA SER A 2 -25.34 7.17 -29.11
C SER A 2 -23.93 6.78 -28.66
N ASN A 3 -23.44 7.36 -27.56
CA ASN A 3 -22.11 7.04 -27.04
C ASN A 3 -22.17 5.65 -26.41
N LYS A 4 -21.61 4.63 -27.08
CA LYS A 4 -21.55 3.26 -26.54
C LYS A 4 -20.75 3.28 -25.23
N PRO A 5 -21.22 2.61 -24.16
CA PRO A 5 -20.45 2.49 -22.93
C PRO A 5 -19.09 1.83 -23.19
N THR A 6 -18.07 2.30 -22.50
CA THR A 6 -16.71 1.76 -22.61
C THR A 6 -16.51 0.62 -21.63
N VAL A 7 -16.07 -0.55 -22.13
CA VAL A 7 -15.75 -1.72 -21.32
C VAL A 7 -14.26 -1.98 -21.37
N PHE A 8 -13.60 -1.97 -20.22
CA PHE A 8 -12.24 -2.43 -20.08
C PHE A 8 -12.20 -3.95 -19.89
N ILE A 9 -11.30 -4.65 -20.57
CA ILE A 9 -11.10 -6.09 -20.39
C ILE A 9 -9.65 -6.32 -19.96
N ALA A 10 -9.45 -7.04 -18.87
CA ALA A 10 -8.13 -7.49 -18.42
C ALA A 10 -8.09 -8.99 -18.14
N SER A 11 -6.91 -9.56 -18.34
CA SER A 11 -6.59 -10.96 -18.10
C SER A 11 -5.09 -11.10 -17.84
N SER A 12 -4.69 -12.27 -17.39
CA SER A 12 -3.30 -12.69 -17.53
C SER A 12 -2.95 -12.98 -18.98
N SER A 13 -1.66 -13.15 -19.26
CA SER A 13 -1.14 -13.58 -20.57
C SER A 13 -1.68 -14.95 -20.97
N GLU A 14 -1.93 -15.81 -20.01
CA GLU A 14 -2.39 -17.18 -20.16
C GLU A 14 -3.88 -17.22 -20.56
N ALA A 15 -4.68 -16.22 -20.15
CA ALA A 15 -6.09 -16.10 -20.51
C ALA A 15 -6.37 -15.13 -21.66
N ILE A 16 -5.35 -14.64 -22.38
CA ILE A 16 -5.51 -13.61 -23.41
C ILE A 16 -6.48 -14.03 -24.53
N SER A 17 -6.44 -15.29 -24.95
CA SER A 17 -7.33 -15.85 -25.98
C SER A 17 -8.80 -15.83 -25.56
N VAL A 18 -9.07 -16.02 -24.26
CA VAL A 18 -10.42 -15.90 -23.69
C VAL A 18 -10.84 -14.43 -23.66
N ALA A 19 -9.93 -13.52 -23.29
CA ALA A 19 -10.19 -12.08 -23.28
C ALA A 19 -10.48 -11.52 -24.69
N GLU A 20 -9.79 -12.01 -25.72
CA GLU A 20 -10.08 -11.74 -27.12
C GLU A 20 -11.46 -12.26 -27.54
N ALA A 21 -11.84 -13.48 -27.13
CA ALA A 21 -13.17 -14.00 -27.39
C ALA A 21 -14.28 -13.14 -26.74
N VAL A 22 -14.04 -12.64 -25.52
CA VAL A 22 -14.94 -11.69 -24.85
C VAL A 22 -15.00 -10.38 -25.62
N HIS A 23 -13.86 -9.86 -26.10
CA HIS A 23 -13.81 -8.66 -26.93
C HIS A 23 -14.75 -8.80 -28.13
N ILE A 24 -14.59 -9.87 -28.93
CA ILE A 24 -15.39 -10.15 -30.12
C ILE A 24 -16.89 -10.17 -29.81
N LYS A 25 -17.28 -10.75 -28.66
CA LYS A 25 -18.69 -10.87 -28.28
C LYS A 25 -19.31 -9.56 -27.77
N LEU A 26 -18.50 -8.59 -27.34
CA LEU A 26 -18.95 -7.34 -26.75
C LEU A 26 -18.85 -6.14 -27.71
N GLU A 27 -17.92 -6.13 -28.66
CA GLU A 27 -17.62 -4.97 -29.53
C GLU A 27 -18.80 -4.47 -30.39
N GLN A 28 -19.75 -5.36 -30.71
CA GLN A 28 -20.93 -4.99 -31.49
C GLN A 28 -21.80 -3.95 -30.79
N GLU A 29 -21.91 -4.04 -29.46
CA GLU A 29 -22.81 -3.19 -28.65
C GLU A 29 -22.05 -2.18 -27.78
N LEU A 30 -20.79 -2.45 -27.46
CA LEU A 30 -20.00 -1.72 -26.48
C LEU A 30 -18.67 -1.26 -27.09
N ARG A 31 -18.06 -0.21 -26.51
CA ARG A 31 -16.71 0.21 -26.88
C ARG A 31 -15.71 -0.59 -26.05
N VAL A 32 -15.13 -1.63 -26.62
CA VAL A 32 -14.22 -2.51 -25.88
C VAL A 32 -12.79 -1.98 -25.91
N ARG A 33 -12.11 -2.06 -24.76
CA ARG A 33 -10.68 -1.80 -24.58
C ARG A 33 -10.05 -3.02 -23.93
N LEU A 34 -9.41 -3.87 -24.75
CA LEU A 34 -8.62 -4.99 -24.27
C LEU A 34 -7.26 -4.49 -23.77
N TRP A 35 -6.86 -4.97 -22.60
CA TRP A 35 -5.58 -4.67 -21.98
C TRP A 35 -4.57 -5.76 -22.32
N GLU A 36 -3.62 -5.45 -23.21
CA GLU A 36 -2.71 -6.45 -23.78
C GLU A 36 -1.31 -6.46 -23.14
N ASN A 37 -0.98 -5.53 -22.22
CA ASN A 37 0.42 -5.27 -21.86
C ASN A 37 0.72 -5.32 -20.35
N ALA A 38 0.62 -6.49 -19.71
CA ALA A 38 1.19 -6.67 -18.37
C ALA A 38 2.73 -6.91 -18.37
N PHE A 39 3.36 -7.04 -19.55
CA PHE A 39 4.72 -7.57 -19.71
C PHE A 39 5.77 -6.62 -20.34
N ASP A 40 5.45 -5.36 -20.61
CA ASP A 40 6.48 -4.41 -21.04
C ASP A 40 7.34 -4.03 -19.82
N LEU A 41 8.59 -4.51 -19.83
CA LEU A 41 9.61 -4.47 -18.77
C LEU A 41 10.04 -3.06 -18.28
N SER A 42 9.26 -2.01 -18.57
CA SER A 42 9.56 -0.64 -18.08
C SER A 42 8.43 0.40 -18.15
N SER A 43 7.18 0.09 -18.52
CA SER A 43 6.24 1.18 -18.88
C SER A 43 4.81 1.14 -18.33
N VAL A 44 4.31 0.05 -17.76
CA VAL A 44 2.99 0.09 -17.09
C VAL A 44 3.15 0.41 -15.62
N THR A 45 3.12 1.70 -15.33
CA THR A 45 2.96 2.19 -13.95
C THR A 45 1.51 2.03 -13.52
N ILE A 46 1.29 1.84 -12.22
CA ILE A 46 -0.04 1.92 -11.57
C ILE A 46 -0.82 3.16 -12.07
N THR A 47 -0.14 4.25 -12.39
CA THR A 47 -0.70 5.48 -12.95
C THR A 47 -1.46 5.27 -14.26
N THR A 48 -0.92 4.50 -15.21
CA THR A 48 -1.60 4.20 -16.49
C THR A 48 -2.90 3.45 -16.24
N LEU A 49 -2.89 2.51 -15.30
CA LEU A 49 -4.06 1.73 -14.95
C LEU A 49 -5.12 2.61 -14.26
N ILE A 50 -4.71 3.54 -13.39
CA ILE A 50 -5.59 4.58 -12.81
C ILE A 50 -6.22 5.45 -13.90
N ASP A 51 -5.49 5.80 -14.96
CA ASP A 51 -6.09 6.58 -16.05
C ASP A 51 -7.10 5.76 -16.85
N LYS A 52 -6.86 4.46 -17.03
CA LYS A 52 -7.83 3.56 -17.67
C LYS A 52 -9.11 3.38 -16.86
N THR A 53 -9.06 3.41 -15.53
CA THR A 53 -10.28 3.38 -14.73
C THR A 53 -11.17 4.61 -14.94
N LYS A 54 -10.58 5.77 -15.26
CA LYS A 54 -11.33 7.01 -15.57
C LYS A 54 -11.99 6.98 -16.96
N GLU A 55 -11.43 6.21 -17.89
CA GLU A 55 -11.93 6.08 -19.26
C GLU A 55 -13.03 5.02 -19.41
N ALA A 56 -13.13 4.09 -18.46
CA ALA A 56 -14.06 2.96 -18.52
C ALA A 56 -15.39 3.26 -17.81
N ASP A 57 -16.50 2.79 -18.39
CA ASP A 57 -17.80 2.78 -17.71
C ASP A 57 -18.02 1.45 -16.95
N TYR A 58 -17.43 0.36 -17.46
CA TYR A 58 -17.53 -0.99 -16.95
C TYR A 58 -16.21 -1.74 -17.13
N SER A 59 -16.01 -2.84 -16.40
CA SER A 59 -14.83 -3.69 -16.56
C SER A 59 -15.13 -5.17 -16.48
N VAL A 60 -14.40 -5.98 -17.25
CA VAL A 60 -14.46 -7.44 -17.26
C VAL A 60 -13.07 -8.00 -16.98
N PHE A 61 -12.97 -8.86 -15.99
CA PHE A 61 -11.73 -9.53 -15.60
C PHE A 61 -11.85 -11.03 -15.88
N VAL A 62 -10.97 -11.56 -16.72
CA VAL A 62 -10.91 -12.99 -17.02
C VAL A 62 -9.95 -13.65 -16.04
N PHE A 63 -10.50 -14.52 -15.20
CA PHE A 63 -9.74 -15.28 -14.23
C PHE A 63 -9.27 -16.58 -14.86
N HIS A 64 -7.98 -16.89 -14.66
CA HIS A 64 -7.36 -18.11 -15.14
C HIS A 64 -6.48 -18.71 -14.02
N PRO A 65 -6.42 -20.05 -13.90
CA PRO A 65 -5.71 -20.74 -12.83
C PRO A 65 -4.18 -20.69 -13.02
N ASP A 66 -3.63 -19.48 -13.08
CA ASP A 66 -2.23 -19.21 -13.42
C ASP A 66 -1.26 -19.65 -12.33
N ASP A 67 -1.64 -19.39 -11.08
CA ASP A 67 -0.78 -19.56 -9.92
C ASP A 67 -1.32 -20.64 -8.97
N LYS A 68 -0.46 -21.03 -8.02
CA LYS A 68 -0.80 -21.97 -6.96
C LYS A 68 -0.60 -21.30 -5.60
N SER A 69 -1.55 -21.49 -4.70
CA SER A 69 -1.48 -21.01 -3.32
C SER A 69 -1.52 -22.18 -2.33
N ILE A 70 -0.70 -22.11 -1.29
CA ILE A 70 -0.71 -23.09 -0.19
C ILE A 70 -1.34 -22.40 1.02
N ILE A 71 -2.51 -22.89 1.46
CA ILE A 71 -3.20 -22.37 2.64
C ILE A 71 -3.48 -23.54 3.58
N ARG A 72 -2.90 -23.49 4.79
CA ARG A 72 -3.08 -24.53 5.82
C ARG A 72 -2.79 -25.93 5.24
N ASP A 73 -1.63 -26.06 4.60
CA ASP A 73 -1.13 -27.29 3.96
C ASP A 73 -2.00 -27.88 2.84
N LYS A 74 -2.92 -27.08 2.29
CA LYS A 74 -3.70 -27.44 1.10
C LYS A 74 -3.33 -26.54 -0.07
N GLU A 75 -3.09 -27.16 -1.21
CA GLU A 75 -2.77 -26.52 -2.49
C GLU A 75 -4.08 -26.16 -3.21
N TYR A 76 -4.20 -24.90 -3.61
CA TYR A 76 -5.32 -24.37 -4.38
C TYR A 76 -4.80 -23.68 -5.63
N SER A 77 -5.60 -23.69 -6.69
CA SER A 77 -5.33 -22.84 -7.84
C SER A 77 -5.78 -21.41 -7.54
N ALA A 78 -4.96 -20.45 -7.97
CA ALA A 78 -5.15 -19.03 -7.71
C ALA A 78 -5.04 -18.23 -9.02
N VAL A 79 -5.75 -17.10 -9.03
CA VAL A 79 -5.64 -16.10 -10.08
C VAL A 79 -4.36 -15.33 -9.85
N ARG A 80 -3.69 -14.92 -10.93
CA ARG A 80 -2.50 -14.08 -10.83
C ARG A 80 -2.76 -12.79 -10.05
N ASP A 81 -1.84 -12.47 -9.13
CA ASP A 81 -1.97 -11.33 -8.21
C ASP A 81 -2.23 -9.99 -8.93
N ASN A 82 -1.61 -9.78 -10.09
CA ASN A 82 -1.80 -8.57 -10.90
C ASN A 82 -3.25 -8.37 -11.34
N VAL A 83 -3.93 -9.44 -11.76
CA VAL A 83 -5.33 -9.38 -12.21
C VAL A 83 -6.25 -9.05 -11.03
N ILE A 84 -5.93 -9.55 -9.84
CA ILE A 84 -6.64 -9.20 -8.59
C ILE A 84 -6.43 -7.74 -8.21
N LEU A 85 -5.19 -7.23 -8.32
CA LEU A 85 -4.87 -5.83 -8.08
C LEU A 85 -5.64 -4.91 -9.05
N GLU A 86 -5.61 -5.23 -10.34
CA GLU A 86 -6.34 -4.49 -11.38
C GLU A 86 -7.84 -4.47 -11.09
N LEU A 87 -8.44 -5.63 -10.76
CA LEU A 87 -9.83 -5.71 -10.35
C LEU A 87 -10.13 -4.80 -9.15
N GLY A 88 -9.29 -4.82 -8.12
CA GLY A 88 -9.43 -3.97 -6.94
C GLY A 88 -9.44 -2.47 -7.29
N MET A 89 -8.57 -2.04 -8.21
CA MET A 89 -8.51 -0.66 -8.67
C MET A 89 -9.78 -0.24 -9.44
N PHE A 90 -10.30 -1.12 -10.29
CA PHE A 90 -11.54 -0.86 -11.03
C PHE A 90 -12.78 -0.87 -10.11
N ILE A 91 -12.82 -1.74 -9.10
CA ILE A 91 -13.87 -1.72 -8.07
C ILE A 91 -13.84 -0.38 -7.33
N GLY A 92 -12.65 0.09 -6.91
CA GLY A 92 -12.51 1.37 -6.22
C GLY A 92 -12.96 2.57 -7.05
N ALA A 93 -12.76 2.53 -8.37
CA ALA A 93 -13.14 3.62 -9.27
C ALA A 93 -14.59 3.57 -9.76
N LEU A 94 -15.07 2.38 -10.15
CA LEU A 94 -16.36 2.20 -10.84
C LEU A 94 -17.50 1.74 -9.92
N GLY A 95 -17.17 1.11 -8.80
CA GLY A 95 -18.10 0.36 -7.95
C GLY A 95 -18.15 -1.14 -8.31
N LEU A 96 -18.58 -1.96 -7.34
CA LEU A 96 -18.69 -3.42 -7.48
C LEU A 96 -19.67 -3.82 -8.59
N GLU A 97 -20.76 -3.07 -8.74
CA GLU A 97 -21.86 -3.37 -9.66
C GLU A 97 -21.51 -3.17 -11.15
N LYS A 98 -20.37 -2.55 -11.45
CA LYS A 98 -19.86 -2.31 -12.82
C LYS A 98 -18.64 -3.15 -13.17
N CYS A 99 -18.19 -3.97 -12.23
CA CYS A 99 -17.09 -4.91 -12.43
C CYS A 99 -17.64 -6.32 -12.58
N PHE A 100 -17.19 -7.03 -13.60
CA PHE A 100 -17.59 -8.39 -13.91
C PHE A 100 -16.36 -9.32 -13.89
N ILE A 101 -16.55 -10.54 -13.41
CA ILE A 101 -15.50 -11.56 -13.42
C ILE A 101 -15.97 -12.72 -14.28
N LEU A 102 -15.11 -13.20 -15.17
CA LEU A 102 -15.29 -14.45 -15.91
C LEU A 102 -14.39 -15.53 -15.34
N VAL A 103 -14.97 -16.67 -14.99
CA VAL A 103 -14.24 -17.80 -14.38
C VAL A 103 -14.50 -19.06 -15.22
N PRO A 104 -13.49 -19.91 -15.49
CA PRO A 104 -13.72 -21.20 -16.11
C PRO A 104 -14.55 -22.09 -15.18
N LYS A 105 -15.56 -22.80 -15.73
CA LYS A 105 -16.41 -23.72 -14.97
C LYS A 105 -15.61 -24.79 -14.25
N SER A 106 -14.55 -25.33 -14.86
CA SER A 106 -13.68 -26.33 -14.23
C SER A 106 -13.07 -25.87 -12.90
N ALA A 107 -12.96 -24.56 -12.71
CA ALA A 107 -12.37 -23.97 -11.53
C ALA A 107 -13.40 -23.36 -10.56
N GLU A 108 -14.69 -23.59 -10.78
CA GLU A 108 -15.79 -23.14 -9.89
C GLU A 108 -15.59 -23.61 -8.43
N THR A 109 -14.99 -24.79 -8.24
CA THR A 109 -14.70 -25.36 -6.91
C THR A 109 -13.24 -25.20 -6.47
N ALA A 110 -12.35 -24.84 -7.41
CA ALA A 110 -10.91 -24.75 -7.18
C ALA A 110 -10.42 -23.32 -6.91
N PHE A 111 -11.12 -22.30 -7.44
CA PHE A 111 -10.81 -20.91 -7.15
C PHE A 111 -11.36 -20.51 -5.80
N ARG A 112 -10.45 -20.19 -4.88
CA ARG A 112 -10.80 -19.41 -3.70
C ARG A 112 -10.82 -17.94 -4.06
N LEU A 113 -11.95 -17.47 -4.60
CA LEU A 113 -12.26 -16.04 -4.65
C LEU A 113 -12.18 -15.47 -3.22
N PRO A 114 -11.43 -14.37 -2.97
CA PRO A 114 -11.48 -13.67 -1.69
C PRO A 114 -12.95 -13.43 -1.29
N THR A 115 -13.33 -13.78 -0.06
CA THR A 115 -14.71 -13.65 0.41
C THR A 115 -15.23 -12.20 0.34
N ASP A 116 -14.32 -11.24 0.37
CA ASP A 116 -14.61 -9.81 0.22
C ASP A 116 -15.04 -9.43 -1.21
N LEU A 117 -14.75 -10.28 -2.21
CA LEU A 117 -15.22 -10.15 -3.59
C LEU A 117 -16.57 -10.84 -3.85
N ALA A 118 -17.24 -11.37 -2.82
CA ALA A 118 -18.54 -12.05 -2.95
C ALA A 118 -19.69 -11.16 -3.48
N GLY A 119 -19.45 -9.86 -3.65
CA GLY A 119 -20.38 -8.91 -4.29
C GLY A 119 -20.11 -8.60 -5.76
N VAL A 120 -18.98 -9.06 -6.33
CA VAL A 120 -18.69 -8.87 -7.77
C VAL A 120 -19.48 -9.87 -8.58
N THR A 121 -20.04 -9.44 -9.72
CA THR A 121 -20.83 -10.34 -10.58
C THR A 121 -19.89 -11.31 -11.30
N ALA A 122 -19.77 -12.52 -10.76
CA ALA A 122 -19.05 -13.62 -11.39
C ALA A 122 -19.96 -14.36 -12.39
N SER A 123 -19.42 -14.67 -13.56
CA SER A 123 -20.04 -15.54 -14.56
C SER A 123 -19.08 -16.63 -14.99
N PHE A 124 -19.61 -17.83 -15.16
CA PHE A 124 -18.81 -19.00 -15.51
C PHE A 124 -18.91 -19.30 -17.00
N TYR A 125 -17.77 -19.55 -17.66
CA TYR A 125 -17.70 -19.95 -19.07
C TYR A 125 -17.25 -21.40 -19.19
N ASP A 126 -17.64 -22.05 -20.28
CA ASP A 126 -17.32 -23.46 -20.52
C ASP A 126 -15.90 -23.61 -21.10
N ASP A 127 -14.93 -23.92 -20.25
CA ASP A 127 -13.53 -24.06 -20.64
C ASP A 127 -13.23 -25.39 -21.36
N GLN A 128 -14.22 -26.26 -21.51
CA GLN A 128 -14.12 -27.50 -22.29
C GLN A 128 -14.60 -27.33 -23.74
N GLU A 129 -15.21 -26.19 -24.07
CA GLU A 129 -15.66 -25.87 -25.42
C GLU A 129 -14.45 -25.48 -26.30
N GLU A 130 -14.33 -26.12 -27.47
CA GLU A 130 -13.20 -25.89 -28.38
C GLU A 130 -13.23 -24.47 -28.95
N ASN A 131 -14.43 -23.95 -29.20
CA ASN A 131 -14.60 -22.58 -29.67
C ASN A 131 -14.77 -21.61 -28.49
N LEU A 132 -13.71 -20.87 -28.15
CA LEU A 132 -13.72 -19.87 -27.08
C LEU A 132 -14.81 -18.80 -27.23
N SER A 133 -15.17 -18.43 -28.47
CA SER A 133 -16.28 -17.49 -28.69
C SER A 133 -17.61 -18.08 -28.24
N ASP A 134 -17.82 -19.37 -28.45
CA ASP A 134 -19.04 -20.05 -28.03
C ASP A 134 -19.01 -20.28 -26.50
N ALA A 135 -17.85 -20.66 -25.96
CA ALA A 135 -17.60 -20.81 -24.52
C ALA A 135 -18.06 -19.59 -23.71
N VAL A 136 -17.69 -18.37 -24.15
CA VAL A 136 -17.98 -17.13 -23.43
C VAL A 136 -19.32 -16.50 -23.80
N THR A 137 -20.06 -17.05 -24.78
CA THR A 137 -21.30 -16.45 -25.30
C THR A 137 -22.33 -16.24 -24.20
N GLY A 138 -22.54 -17.25 -23.35
CA GLY A 138 -23.49 -17.16 -22.23
C GLY A 138 -23.11 -16.08 -21.23
N SER A 139 -21.83 -15.98 -20.86
CA SER A 139 -21.31 -14.96 -19.94
C SER A 139 -21.43 -13.55 -20.53
N CYS A 140 -21.04 -13.38 -21.80
CA CYS A 140 -21.14 -12.09 -22.48
C CYS A 140 -22.59 -11.63 -22.62
N ALA A 141 -23.53 -12.55 -22.90
CA ALA A 141 -24.96 -12.22 -22.95
C ALA A 141 -25.48 -11.69 -21.60
N LYS A 142 -25.10 -12.32 -20.48
CA LYS A 142 -25.46 -11.85 -19.13
C LYS A 142 -24.88 -10.47 -18.84
N ILE A 143 -23.60 -10.24 -19.15
CA ILE A 143 -22.94 -8.94 -18.97
C ILE A 143 -23.69 -7.85 -19.75
N LYS A 144 -24.00 -8.09 -21.03
CA LYS A 144 -24.74 -7.13 -21.86
C LYS A 144 -26.13 -6.82 -21.30
N GLN A 145 -26.83 -7.81 -20.77
CA GLN A 145 -28.13 -7.60 -20.11
C GLN A 145 -28.00 -6.70 -18.87
N VAL A 146 -26.98 -6.92 -18.03
CA VAL A 146 -26.73 -6.09 -16.84
C VAL A 146 -26.39 -4.65 -17.24
N ILE A 147 -25.45 -4.47 -18.18
CA ILE A 147 -25.08 -3.14 -18.69
C ILE A 147 -26.29 -2.42 -19.27
N LYS A 148 -27.09 -3.09 -20.11
CA LYS A 148 -28.31 -2.51 -20.68
C LYS A 148 -29.31 -2.08 -19.60
N LYS A 149 -29.47 -2.88 -18.56
CA LYS A 149 -30.31 -2.53 -17.41
C LYS A 149 -29.78 -1.28 -16.70
N LEU A 150 -28.49 -1.22 -16.40
CA LEU A 150 -27.84 -0.09 -15.72
C LEU A 150 -27.91 1.19 -16.56
N GLU A 151 -27.64 1.13 -17.87
CA GLU A 151 -27.79 2.27 -18.77
C GLU A 151 -29.26 2.72 -18.93
N SER A 152 -30.21 1.78 -18.93
CA SER A 152 -31.65 2.14 -18.98
C SER A 152 -32.13 2.83 -17.70
N GLN A 153 -31.54 2.50 -16.55
CA GLN A 153 -31.79 3.17 -15.28
C GLN A 153 -31.16 4.56 -15.27
N LYS A 154 -29.94 4.70 -15.80
CA LYS A 154 -29.24 5.98 -15.97
C LYS A 154 -30.04 6.97 -16.84
N SER A 155 -30.63 6.53 -17.95
CA SER A 155 -31.44 7.41 -18.82
C SER A 155 -32.82 7.78 -18.22
N LYS A 156 -33.38 6.94 -17.33
CA LYS A 156 -34.54 7.35 -16.50
C LYS A 156 -34.18 8.37 -15.40
N THR A 157 -32.90 8.52 -15.10
CA THR A 157 -32.34 9.42 -14.08
C THR A 157 -31.63 10.63 -14.71
N GLU A 158 -31.76 10.86 -16.03
CA GLU A 158 -31.20 12.00 -16.78
C GLU A 158 -31.91 13.36 -16.50
N SER A 159 -32.39 13.57 -15.28
CA SER A 159 -32.27 14.88 -14.63
C SER A 159 -31.08 14.77 -13.68
N THR A 160 -29.90 15.15 -14.14
CA THR A 160 -28.61 15.02 -13.45
C THR A 160 -28.74 15.47 -11.99
N SER A 161 -28.88 14.53 -11.06
CA SER A 161 -28.95 14.89 -9.64
C SER A 161 -27.52 15.13 -9.18
N GLU A 162 -27.27 16.32 -8.66
CA GLU A 162 -26.04 16.76 -7.98
C GLU A 162 -25.38 15.65 -7.14
N ILE A 163 -26.19 14.75 -6.58
CA ILE A 163 -25.80 13.57 -5.82
C ILE A 163 -24.88 12.62 -6.61
N ASP A 164 -25.10 12.38 -7.90
CA ASP A 164 -24.28 11.43 -8.67
C ASP A 164 -22.90 12.02 -9.02
N LEU A 165 -22.83 13.34 -9.23
CA LEU A 165 -21.56 14.05 -9.34
C LEU A 165 -20.80 13.99 -8.01
N LEU A 166 -21.49 14.25 -6.91
CA LEU A 166 -20.93 14.19 -5.56
C LEU A 166 -20.45 12.78 -5.21
N LYS A 167 -21.16 11.72 -5.61
CA LYS A 167 -20.72 10.33 -5.41
C LYS A 167 -19.41 10.03 -6.14
N ARG A 168 -19.26 10.50 -7.39
CA ARG A 168 -18.01 10.32 -8.14
C ARG A 168 -16.85 11.09 -7.51
N GLN A 169 -17.10 12.33 -7.09
CA GLN A 169 -16.11 13.12 -6.37
C GLN A 169 -15.73 12.48 -5.03
N LEU A 170 -16.71 11.93 -4.31
CA LEU A 170 -16.50 11.23 -3.04
C LEU A 170 -15.63 9.98 -3.24
N ASN A 171 -15.97 9.13 -4.22
CA ASN A 171 -15.19 7.92 -4.52
C ASN A 171 -13.75 8.29 -4.92
N HIS A 172 -13.58 9.33 -5.75
CA HIS A 172 -12.25 9.81 -6.14
C HIS A 172 -11.44 10.29 -4.92
N THR A 173 -12.05 11.08 -4.05
CA THR A 173 -11.42 11.61 -2.83
C THR A 173 -11.08 10.47 -1.86
N GLN A 174 -11.96 9.48 -1.69
CA GLN A 174 -11.72 8.31 -0.85
C GLN A 174 -10.53 7.49 -1.35
N SER A 175 -10.42 7.30 -2.67
CA SER A 175 -9.27 6.62 -3.28
C SER A 175 -7.96 7.39 -3.04
N GLN A 176 -7.98 8.73 -3.15
CA GLN A 176 -6.83 9.57 -2.84
C GLN A 176 -6.42 9.46 -1.36
N ILE A 177 -7.39 9.50 -0.43
CA ILE A 177 -7.12 9.32 1.00
C ILE A 177 -6.50 7.96 1.28
N TRP A 178 -7.01 6.90 0.65
CA TRP A 178 -6.47 5.55 0.81
C TRP A 178 -5.01 5.47 0.32
N SER A 179 -4.71 6.03 -0.86
CA SER A 179 -3.34 6.08 -1.39
C SER A 179 -2.40 6.86 -0.46
N LEU A 180 -2.82 8.04 -0.01
CA LEU A 180 -2.05 8.86 0.93
C LEU A 180 -1.84 8.13 2.26
N GLY A 181 -2.83 7.37 2.73
CA GLY A 181 -2.73 6.53 3.92
C GLY A 181 -1.60 5.50 3.78
N HIS A 182 -1.51 4.83 2.64
CA HIS A 182 -0.42 3.89 2.36
C HIS A 182 0.95 4.58 2.25
N ASP A 183 1.02 5.76 1.62
CA ASP A 183 2.27 6.51 1.54
C ASP A 183 2.74 6.99 2.91
N VAL A 184 1.82 7.44 3.76
CA VAL A 184 2.11 7.79 5.16
C VAL A 184 2.61 6.57 5.93
N GLN A 185 1.96 5.42 5.79
CA GLN A 185 2.39 4.18 6.44
C GLN A 185 3.81 3.79 5.99
N ARG A 186 4.09 3.82 4.68
CA ARG A 186 5.42 3.50 4.14
C ARG A 186 6.49 4.45 4.68
N ALA A 187 6.19 5.76 4.72
CA ALA A 187 7.10 6.74 5.28
C ALA A 187 7.33 6.53 6.78
N GLN A 188 6.30 6.14 7.53
CA GLN A 188 6.40 5.80 8.95
C GLN A 188 7.27 4.56 9.17
N GLU A 189 7.08 3.50 8.39
CA GLU A 189 7.89 2.27 8.47
C GLU A 189 9.37 2.56 8.14
N GLN A 190 9.64 3.35 7.09
CA GLN A 190 10.99 3.78 6.75
C GLN A 190 11.64 4.61 7.86
N ALA A 191 10.88 5.55 8.44
CA ALA A 191 11.36 6.36 9.55
C ALA A 191 11.67 5.48 10.78
N GLN A 192 10.82 4.51 11.10
CA GLN A 192 11.03 3.59 12.21
C GLN A 192 12.26 2.69 11.98
N GLN A 193 12.45 2.17 10.77
CA GLN A 193 13.63 1.38 10.41
C GLN A 193 14.92 2.20 10.54
N LEU A 194 14.91 3.46 10.11
CA LEU A 194 16.04 4.36 10.28
C LEU A 194 16.31 4.66 11.76
N GLN A 195 15.27 4.91 12.55
CA GLN A 195 15.40 5.12 14.00
C GLN A 195 15.99 3.90 14.72
N GLU A 196 15.54 2.68 14.40
CA GLU A 196 16.12 1.46 14.98
C GLU A 196 17.58 1.25 14.52
N SER A 197 17.92 1.61 13.28
CA SER A 197 19.30 1.56 12.78
C SER A 197 20.21 2.54 13.53
N ILE A 198 19.74 3.78 13.77
CA ILE A 198 20.44 4.78 14.58
C ILE A 198 20.62 4.28 16.01
N LYS A 199 19.58 3.71 16.61
CA LYS A 199 19.61 3.16 17.96
C LYS A 199 20.60 2.01 18.08
N HIS A 200 20.59 1.06 17.14
CA HIS A 200 21.55 -0.03 17.10
C HIS A 200 22.98 0.49 16.99
N HIS A 201 23.24 1.41 16.06
CA HIS A 201 24.55 2.03 15.91
C HIS A 201 25.00 2.76 17.18
N PHE A 202 24.10 3.50 17.84
CA PHE A 202 24.40 4.15 19.10
C PHE A 202 24.86 3.14 20.15
N PHE A 203 24.14 2.03 20.34
CA PHE A 203 24.50 1.03 21.35
C PHE A 203 25.72 0.16 20.99
N THR A 204 26.21 0.17 19.75
CA THR A 204 27.51 -0.45 19.43
C THR A 204 28.69 0.45 19.77
N VAL A 205 28.49 1.77 19.82
CA VAL A 205 29.53 2.76 20.13
C VAL A 205 29.52 3.13 21.61
N ALA A 206 28.33 3.35 22.17
CA ALA A 206 28.12 3.80 23.53
C ALA A 206 28.35 2.68 24.55
N LYS A 207 29.10 2.98 25.60
CA LYS A 207 29.36 2.04 26.71
C LYS A 207 28.60 2.50 27.95
N PRO A 208 28.12 1.59 28.81
CA PRO A 208 27.60 2.00 30.11
C PRO A 208 28.65 2.83 30.85
N ALA A 209 28.27 4.00 31.35
CA ALA A 209 29.18 4.89 32.05
C ALA A 209 29.59 4.28 33.39
N THR A 210 30.88 4.32 33.69
CA THR A 210 31.41 3.88 34.98
C THR A 210 31.11 4.91 36.08
N PRO A 211 31.03 4.48 37.36
CA PRO A 211 30.88 5.43 38.47
C PRO A 211 31.97 6.50 38.53
N ALA A 212 33.18 6.18 38.04
CA ALA A 212 34.29 7.12 37.96
C ALA A 212 34.05 8.21 36.91
N GLU A 213 33.53 7.86 35.73
CA GLU A 213 33.20 8.82 34.66
C GLU A 213 32.05 9.75 35.06
N ILE A 214 31.01 9.22 35.70
CA ILE A 214 29.89 10.00 36.24
C ILE A 214 30.41 11.02 37.26
N LYS A 215 31.18 10.53 38.24
CA LYS A 215 31.75 11.40 39.29
C LYS A 215 32.70 12.45 38.72
N ALA A 216 33.52 12.08 37.74
CA ALA A 216 34.44 13.02 37.09
C ALA A 216 33.70 14.17 36.38
N TRP A 217 32.54 13.89 35.78
CA TRP A 217 31.71 14.95 35.21
C TRP A 217 31.06 15.81 36.30
N GLU A 218 30.46 15.20 37.33
CA GLU A 218 29.80 15.91 38.44
C GLU A 218 30.77 16.81 39.23
N ASP A 219 31.99 16.33 39.50
CA ASP A 219 33.00 17.10 40.23
C ASP A 219 33.51 18.28 39.40
N GLY A 220 33.73 18.10 38.10
CA GLY A 220 34.10 19.21 37.22
C GLY A 220 32.97 20.22 36.97
N ALA A 221 31.70 19.77 36.99
CA ALA A 221 30.55 20.67 36.93
C ALA A 221 30.44 21.57 38.16
N LYS A 222 30.80 21.09 39.37
CA LYS A 222 30.83 21.92 40.59
C LYS A 222 31.82 23.08 40.52
N GLU A 223 32.90 22.89 39.76
CA GLU A 223 33.89 23.94 39.50
C GLU A 223 33.44 24.90 38.38
N SER A 224 32.38 24.55 37.64
CA SER A 224 31.77 25.35 36.59
C SER A 224 30.58 26.18 37.09
N TYR A 225 29.87 26.84 36.18
CA TYR A 225 28.66 27.62 36.50
C TYR A 225 27.47 26.74 36.93
N LEU A 226 27.55 25.43 36.70
CA LEU A 226 26.51 24.44 37.02
C LEU A 226 26.69 23.93 38.46
N LYS A 227 26.21 24.69 39.45
CA LYS A 227 26.31 24.28 40.86
C LYS A 227 25.48 23.03 41.15
N GLU A 228 26.14 21.98 41.66
CA GLU A 228 25.56 20.74 42.22
C GLU A 228 24.60 19.95 41.31
N VAL A 229 24.90 19.87 40.02
CA VAL A 229 24.16 18.97 39.11
C VAL A 229 24.55 17.51 39.40
N LYS A 230 23.54 16.66 39.62
CA LYS A 230 23.72 15.21 39.76
C LYS A 230 23.04 14.49 38.60
N ILE A 231 23.73 13.51 38.04
CA ILE A 231 23.16 12.64 37.00
C ILE A 231 22.28 11.60 37.70
N ARG A 232 20.95 11.79 37.66
CA ARG A 232 19.98 10.96 38.41
C ARG A 232 19.40 9.78 37.61
N ASP A 233 19.81 9.59 36.36
CA ASP A 233 19.23 8.60 35.46
C ASP A 233 19.86 7.21 35.65
N HIS A 234 19.05 6.17 35.45
CA HIS A 234 19.47 4.77 35.60
C HIS A 234 20.23 4.24 34.35
N ASN A 235 20.08 4.91 33.21
CA ASN A 235 20.66 4.51 31.93
C ASN A 235 21.66 5.57 31.46
N VAL A 236 22.84 5.58 32.07
CA VAL A 236 23.93 6.51 31.73
C VAL A 236 24.94 5.82 30.83
N TYR A 237 25.23 6.43 29.69
CA TYR A 237 26.19 5.95 28.72
C TYR A 237 27.33 6.95 28.55
N PHE A 238 28.53 6.45 28.28
CA PHE A 238 29.71 7.22 27.92
C PHE A 238 30.07 6.99 26.46
N VAL A 239 30.37 8.08 25.75
CA VAL A 239 30.78 8.07 24.34
C VAL A 239 32.10 8.82 24.16
N ASP A 240 33.07 8.15 23.54
CA ASP A 240 34.43 8.65 23.31
C ASP A 240 34.72 8.95 21.82
N ARG A 241 33.70 8.79 20.95
CA ARG A 241 33.80 8.99 19.50
C ARG A 241 32.51 9.62 18.97
N ASP A 242 32.58 10.10 17.73
CA ASP A 242 31.45 10.70 17.04
C ASP A 242 30.26 9.74 16.95
N VAL A 243 29.06 10.22 17.31
CA VAL A 243 27.86 9.37 17.35
C VAL A 243 26.58 10.16 17.09
N ILE A 244 25.57 9.49 16.53
CA ILE A 244 24.21 10.01 16.39
C ILE A 244 23.37 9.56 17.59
N ILE A 245 22.75 10.50 18.29
CA ILE A 245 21.89 10.21 19.44
C ILE A 245 20.50 9.80 18.94
N PRO A 246 19.95 8.64 19.36
CA PRO A 246 18.59 8.26 18.99
C PRO A 246 17.55 9.14 19.70
N PRO A 247 16.45 9.54 19.02
CA PRO A 247 15.39 10.36 19.62
C PRO A 247 14.52 9.50 20.56
N LEU A 248 14.98 9.32 21.81
CA LEU A 248 14.28 8.54 22.82
C LEU A 248 13.45 9.46 23.73
N HIS A 249 12.29 8.94 24.16
CA HIS A 249 11.30 9.69 24.94
C HIS A 249 10.78 8.87 26.13
N GLY A 250 10.25 9.56 27.13
CA GLY A 250 9.60 8.94 28.29
C GLY A 250 10.54 8.03 29.08
N ALA A 251 10.05 6.84 29.47
CA ALA A 251 10.82 5.88 30.27
C ALA A 251 12.05 5.30 29.57
N ASN A 252 12.18 5.49 28.25
CA ASN A 252 13.30 5.00 27.45
C ASN A 252 14.38 6.07 27.23
N SER A 253 14.24 7.27 27.79
CA SER A 253 15.27 8.31 27.68
C SER A 253 16.58 7.87 28.31
N ILE A 254 17.68 8.36 27.76
CA ILE A 254 19.03 8.04 28.23
C ILE A 254 19.78 9.30 28.65
N SER A 255 20.74 9.10 29.55
CA SER A 255 21.76 10.08 29.88
C SER A 255 23.04 9.74 29.14
N VAL A 256 23.67 10.71 28.48
CA VAL A 256 24.90 10.49 27.71
C VAL A 256 25.99 11.47 28.16
N ILE A 257 27.13 10.93 28.59
CA ILE A 257 28.36 11.66 28.87
C ILE A 257 29.26 11.61 27.64
N VAL A 258 29.63 12.78 27.13
CA VAL A 258 30.40 12.95 25.89
C VAL A 258 31.83 13.35 26.24
N ALA A 259 32.81 12.59 25.76
CA ALA A 259 34.23 12.91 25.91
C ALA A 259 34.61 14.21 25.18
N LYS A 260 35.71 14.86 25.59
CA LYS A 260 36.09 16.21 25.11
C LYS A 260 36.26 16.33 23.59
N GLU A 261 36.66 15.26 22.90
CA GLU A 261 36.94 15.27 21.47
C GLU A 261 35.80 14.66 20.62
N ALA A 262 34.77 14.11 21.26
CA ALA A 262 33.66 13.44 20.57
C ALA A 262 32.58 14.44 20.17
N LYS A 263 32.09 14.33 18.92
CA LYS A 263 30.95 15.13 18.43
C LYS A 263 29.68 14.31 18.42
N ILE A 264 28.59 14.91 18.84
CA ILE A 264 27.28 14.29 18.77
C ILE A 264 26.39 14.96 17.73
N TYR A 265 25.57 14.15 17.07
CA TYR A 265 24.60 14.59 16.06
C TYR A 265 23.20 14.09 16.41
N GLY A 266 22.16 14.69 15.82
CA GLY A 266 20.78 14.24 16.03
C GLY A 266 20.17 14.68 17.36
N ILE A 267 20.66 15.77 17.96
CA ILE A 267 20.03 16.37 19.14
C ILE A 267 18.66 16.93 18.74
N ASP A 268 17.61 16.17 19.05
CA ASP A 268 16.24 16.58 18.81
C ASP A 268 15.70 17.38 20.01
N LYS A 269 15.13 18.56 19.74
CA LYS A 269 14.51 19.46 20.73
C LYS A 269 13.37 18.79 21.51
N TRP A 270 12.80 17.72 20.97
CA TRP A 270 11.69 17.00 21.56
C TRP A 270 12.12 15.70 22.25
N SER A 271 13.38 15.29 22.10
CA SER A 271 13.93 14.14 22.82
C SER A 271 14.00 14.45 24.32
N HIS A 272 13.78 13.43 25.15
CA HIS A 272 13.92 13.55 26.61
C HIS A 272 15.31 13.14 27.10
N ASN A 273 16.27 13.01 26.18
CA ASN A 273 17.63 12.61 26.52
C ASN A 273 18.35 13.74 27.25
N SER A 274 19.18 13.36 28.21
CA SER A 274 20.04 14.28 28.95
C SER A 274 21.48 14.13 28.46
N ILE A 275 22.10 15.23 28.01
CA ILE A 275 23.43 15.20 27.42
C ILE A 275 24.39 16.02 28.27
N TYR A 276 25.52 15.43 28.62
CA TYR A 276 26.53 15.98 29.51
C TYR A 276 27.89 15.98 28.80
N TYR A 277 28.52 17.13 28.64
CA TYR A 277 29.79 17.23 27.91
C TYR A 277 30.94 17.40 28.90
N MET A 278 31.99 16.58 28.75
CA MET A 278 33.25 16.75 29.50
C MET A 278 34.02 18.00 29.07
N ASP A 279 33.75 18.53 27.87
CA ASP A 279 34.31 19.80 27.43
C ASP A 279 33.50 20.97 28.00
N GLY A 280 34.18 21.82 28.78
CA GLY A 280 33.57 22.95 29.48
C GLY A 280 32.53 22.58 30.55
N TYR A 281 32.33 21.30 30.86
CA TYR A 281 31.33 20.79 31.81
C TYR A 281 29.94 21.41 31.60
N ARG A 282 29.47 21.37 30.35
CA ARG A 282 28.15 21.89 29.93
C ARG A 282 27.13 20.76 29.80
N THR A 283 25.84 21.11 29.77
CA THR A 283 24.75 20.15 29.59
C THR A 283 23.60 20.74 28.78
N ASP A 284 22.94 19.90 27.99
CA ASP A 284 21.69 20.20 27.29
C ASP A 284 20.45 19.68 28.06
N ALA A 285 20.66 19.02 29.21
CA ALA A 285 19.58 18.62 30.09
C ALA A 285 18.86 19.85 30.64
N ARG A 286 17.53 19.76 30.80
CA ARG A 286 16.77 20.76 31.57
C ARG A 286 17.14 20.60 33.05
N VAL A 287 18.22 21.24 33.47
CA VAL A 287 18.67 21.34 34.87
C VAL A 287 17.90 22.45 35.57
#